data_AF-A0A5S3WIW8-F1
#
_entry.id   AF-A0A5S3WIW8-F1
#
_cell.length_a   1.000
_cell.length_b   1.000
_cell.length_c   1.000
_cell.angle_alpha   90.00
_cell.angle_beta   90.00
_cell.angle_gamma   90.00
#
_symmetry.space_group_name_H-M   'P 1'
#
loop_
_entity.id
_entity.type
_entity.pdbx_description
1 polymer ?
#
loop_
_entity_poly.entity_id
_entity_poly.type
_entity_poly.pdbx_seq_one_letter_code
_entity_poly.pdbx_strand_id
1 'polypeptide(L)'
;LAHRSYHPYMLNIADIYEFYDIFIIDPSNGNVVYSVFKEVDFATSLESGPYANSNLASLYRELKDSTDPTISAFADYKQYLPSYNAPASFIAKPIVVNGQTVAI
;
A
#
# COMPACT_ATOMS: atom_id res chain seq x y z
N LEU A 1 5.74 17.16 9.22
CA LEU A 1 7.21 16.98 9.22
C LEU A 1 7.63 15.74 8.43
N ALA A 2 7.08 14.55 8.72
CA ALA A 2 7.42 13.30 8.01
C ALA A 2 7.36 13.38 6.47
N HIS A 3 6.27 13.89 5.88
CA HIS A 3 6.17 14.05 4.42
C HIS A 3 7.35 14.83 3.83
N ARG A 4 7.73 15.96 4.43
CA ARG A 4 8.84 16.80 3.95
C ARG A 4 10.17 16.03 3.99
N SER A 5 10.37 15.16 4.97
CA SER A 5 11.62 14.41 5.13
C SER A 5 11.72 13.18 4.21
N TYR A 6 10.62 12.46 3.98
CA TYR A 6 10.66 11.15 3.31
C TYR A 6 10.09 11.15 1.88
N HIS A 7 9.19 12.07 1.54
CA HIS A 7 8.56 12.08 0.22
C HIS A 7 9.56 12.23 -0.93
N PRO A 8 10.59 13.10 -0.87
CA PRO A 8 11.57 13.19 -1.96
C PRO A 8 12.29 11.87 -2.25
N TYR A 9 12.57 11.09 -1.21
CA TYR A 9 13.19 9.77 -1.34
C TYR A 9 12.23 8.75 -1.95
N MET A 10 10.99 8.68 -1.45
CA MET A 10 9.98 7.76 -1.98
C MET A 10 9.58 8.08 -3.43
N LEU A 11 9.49 9.37 -3.77
CA LEU A 11 9.29 9.81 -5.15
C LEU A 11 10.45 9.36 -6.04
N ASN A 12 11.69 9.52 -5.57
CA ASN A 12 12.85 9.07 -6.33
C ASN A 12 12.88 7.54 -6.53
N ILE A 13 12.43 6.74 -5.54
CA ILE A 13 12.26 5.29 -5.71
C ILE A 13 11.19 5.01 -6.77
N ALA A 14 10.03 5.67 -6.69
CA ALA A 14 8.96 5.48 -7.66
C ALA A 14 9.44 5.80 -9.08
N ASP A 15 10.20 6.88 -9.26
CA ASP A 15 10.77 7.28 -10.55
C ASP A 15 11.82 6.29 -11.07
N ILE A 16 12.73 5.79 -10.22
CA ILE A 16 13.81 4.88 -10.63
C ILE A 16 13.28 3.50 -11.04
N TYR A 17 12.31 2.99 -10.29
CA TYR A 17 11.73 1.66 -10.52
C TYR A 17 10.46 1.68 -11.35
N GLU A 18 10.06 2.85 -11.83
CA GLU A 18 8.83 3.08 -12.62
C GLU A 18 7.57 2.57 -11.90
N PHE A 19 7.54 2.68 -10.57
CA PHE A 19 6.32 2.40 -9.82
C PHE A 19 5.34 3.55 -10.00
N TYR A 20 4.11 3.20 -10.40
CA TYR A 20 3.04 4.19 -10.51
C TYR A 20 2.69 4.81 -9.16
N ASP A 21 2.73 4.06 -8.06
CA ASP A 21 2.57 4.59 -6.71
C ASP A 21 3.25 3.67 -5.68
N ILE A 22 3.58 4.23 -4.50
CA ILE A 22 4.11 3.50 -3.35
C ILE A 22 3.24 3.83 -2.15
N PHE A 23 2.70 2.79 -1.52
CA PHE A 23 1.81 2.89 -0.37
C PHE A 23 2.52 2.55 0.93
N ILE A 24 2.03 3.12 2.04
CA ILE A 24 2.21 2.56 3.37
C ILE A 24 0.82 2.42 3.97
N ILE A 25 0.50 1.22 4.46
CA ILE A 25 -0.82 0.87 4.96
C ILE A 25 -0.73 0.48 6.44
N ASP A 26 -1.64 1.02 7.25
CA ASP A 26 -1.80 0.61 8.65
C ASP A 26 -2.39 -0.82 8.71
N PRO A 27 -1.71 -1.79 9.35
CA PRO A 27 -2.14 -3.18 9.36
C PRO A 27 -3.40 -3.41 10.20
N SER A 28 -3.71 -2.52 11.15
CA SER A 28 -4.83 -2.70 12.08
C SER A 28 -6.19 -2.32 11.49
N ASN A 29 -6.21 -1.38 10.55
CA ASN A 29 -7.44 -0.77 10.05
C ASN A 29 -7.44 -0.56 8.52
N GLY A 30 -6.34 -0.91 7.83
CA GLY A 30 -6.20 -0.78 6.39
C GLY A 30 -6.11 0.65 5.88
N ASN A 31 -5.88 1.64 6.74
CA ASN A 31 -5.74 3.03 6.31
C ASN A 31 -4.50 3.19 5.45
N VAL A 32 -4.67 3.79 4.26
CA VAL A 32 -3.56 4.22 3.42
C VAL A 32 -2.96 5.49 4.03
N VAL A 33 -1.96 5.31 4.89
CA VAL A 33 -1.31 6.40 5.65
C VAL A 33 -0.31 7.19 4.80
N TYR A 34 0.16 6.60 3.70
CA TYR A 34 1.02 7.24 2.72
C TYR A 34 0.72 6.74 1.31
N SER A 35 0.78 7.66 0.36
CA SER A 35 0.88 7.43 -1.08
C SER A 35 1.80 8.51 -1.67
N VAL A 36 2.59 8.16 -2.69
CA VAL A 36 3.42 9.12 -3.42
C VAL A 36 2.51 10.12 -4.12
N PHE A 37 1.54 9.62 -4.90
CA PHE A 37 0.68 10.43 -5.77
C PHE A 37 -0.57 10.98 -5.10
N LYS A 38 -0.97 10.41 -3.96
CA LYS A 38 -2.14 10.79 -3.15
C LYS A 38 -3.42 10.80 -3.98
N GLU A 39 -3.66 9.69 -4.67
CA GLU A 39 -4.92 9.47 -5.37
C GLU A 39 -6.09 9.33 -4.38
N VAL A 40 -7.29 9.06 -4.90
CA VAL A 40 -8.54 9.07 -4.12
C VAL A 40 -8.61 7.97 -3.04
N ASP A 41 -7.71 6.98 -3.08
CA ASP A 41 -7.51 5.95 -2.07
C ASP A 41 -6.69 6.42 -0.85
N PHE A 42 -5.89 7.48 -0.99
CA PHE A 42 -5.14 8.06 0.11
C PHE A 42 -6.08 8.52 1.24
N ALA A 43 -5.69 8.25 2.49
CA ALA A 43 -6.50 8.52 3.68
C ALA A 43 -7.87 7.83 3.69
N THR A 44 -8.04 6.74 2.92
CA THR A 44 -9.18 5.82 3.03
C THR A 44 -8.74 4.48 3.62
N SER A 45 -9.71 3.65 4.03
CA SER A 45 -9.47 2.32 4.58
C SER A 45 -9.70 1.23 3.54
N LEU A 46 -8.75 0.31 3.40
CA LEU A 46 -8.86 -0.93 2.62
C LEU A 46 -9.65 -2.03 3.36
N GLU A 47 -9.96 -1.82 4.64
CA GLU A 47 -10.80 -2.74 5.43
C GLU A 47 -12.28 -2.36 5.34
N SER A 48 -12.60 -1.06 5.46
CA SER A 48 -13.98 -0.57 5.61
C SER A 48 -14.36 0.59 4.68
N GLY A 49 -13.42 1.08 3.88
CA GLY A 49 -13.62 2.22 2.99
C GLY A 49 -14.08 1.84 1.57
N PRO A 50 -14.17 2.83 0.67
CA PRO A 50 -14.74 2.67 -0.67
C PRO A 50 -13.98 1.66 -1.55
N TYR A 51 -12.71 1.38 -1.24
CA TYR A 51 -11.86 0.48 -2.02
C TYR A 51 -11.60 -0.87 -1.35
N ALA A 52 -12.39 -1.24 -0.33
CA ALA A 52 -12.23 -2.50 0.41
C ALA A 52 -12.37 -3.78 -0.44
N ASN A 53 -13.01 -3.67 -1.62
CA ASN A 53 -13.18 -4.77 -2.58
C ASN A 53 -12.15 -4.76 -3.74
N SER A 54 -11.14 -3.89 -3.65
CA SER A 54 -10.04 -3.82 -4.63
C SER A 54 -9.05 -4.96 -4.47
N ASN A 55 -8.21 -5.17 -5.48
CA ASN A 55 -7.08 -6.10 -5.40
C ASN A 55 -5.98 -5.62 -4.45
N LEU A 56 -5.78 -4.30 -4.28
CA LEU A 56 -4.94 -3.75 -3.20
C LEU A 56 -5.46 -4.15 -1.81
N ALA A 57 -6.77 -4.07 -1.59
CA ALA A 57 -7.38 -4.48 -0.33
C ALA A 57 -7.26 -5.99 -0.07
N SER A 58 -7.32 -6.81 -1.11
CA SER A 58 -7.06 -8.26 -0.98
C SER A 58 -5.61 -8.55 -0.59
N LEU A 59 -4.64 -7.83 -1.18
CA LEU A 59 -3.23 -7.93 -0.82
C LEU A 59 -3.00 -7.53 0.64
N TYR A 60 -3.58 -6.41 1.07
CA TYR A 60 -3.51 -5.96 2.47
C TYR A 60 -4.03 -7.04 3.44
N ARG A 61 -5.17 -7.66 3.14
CA ARG A 61 -5.75 -8.72 3.99
C ARG A 61 -4.86 -9.96 4.10
N GLU A 62 -4.08 -10.28 3.08
CA GLU A 62 -3.14 -11.41 3.11
C GLU A 62 -1.96 -11.13 4.05
N LEU A 63 -1.54 -9.88 4.17
CA LEU A 63 -0.33 -9.49 4.90
C LEU A 63 -0.58 -8.99 6.32
N LYS A 64 -1.78 -8.48 6.64
CA LYS A 64 -2.02 -7.69 7.87
C LYS A 64 -1.72 -8.44 9.17
N ASP A 65 -1.94 -9.75 9.17
CA ASP A 65 -1.73 -10.63 10.33
C ASP A 65 -0.40 -11.39 10.26
N SER A 66 0.37 -11.23 9.17
CA SER A 66 1.65 -11.90 9.00
C SER A 66 2.76 -11.15 9.74
N THR A 67 3.46 -11.86 10.62
CA THR A 67 4.64 -11.36 11.35
C THR A 67 5.97 -11.85 10.75
N ASP A 68 5.91 -12.52 9.60
CA ASP A 68 7.10 -12.96 8.86
C ASP A 68 7.57 -11.84 7.90
N PRO A 69 8.72 -11.20 8.12
CA PRO A 69 9.21 -10.13 7.24
C PRO A 69 9.72 -10.63 5.87
N THR A 70 9.79 -11.95 5.67
CA THR A 70 10.27 -12.57 4.42
C THR A 70 9.16 -12.87 3.42
N ILE A 71 7.90 -12.89 3.88
CA ILE A 71 6.75 -13.09 2.99
C ILE A 71 6.55 -11.87 2.08
N SER A 72 6.06 -12.13 0.88
CA SER A 72 5.57 -11.11 -0.03
C SER A 72 4.25 -11.57 -0.61
N ALA A 73 3.31 -10.65 -0.77
CA ALA A 73 2.05 -10.90 -1.44
C ALA A 73 2.05 -10.19 -2.80
N PHE A 74 1.38 -10.79 -3.77
CA PHE A 74 1.21 -10.26 -5.11
C PHE A 74 -0.27 -10.29 -5.48
N ALA A 75 -0.78 -9.18 -5.98
CA ALA A 75 -2.11 -9.08 -6.54
C ALA A 75 -2.00 -8.71 -8.01
N ASP A 76 -2.44 -9.63 -8.87
CA ASP A 76 -2.42 -9.44 -10.32
C ASP A 76 -3.35 -8.30 -10.76
N TYR A 77 -3.23 -7.92 -12.03
CA TYR A 77 -3.94 -6.82 -12.65
C TYR A 77 -5.47 -6.97 -12.49
N LYS A 78 -6.07 -5.94 -11.91
CA LYS A 78 -7.52 -5.71 -11.91
C LYS A 78 -7.78 -4.24 -12.14
N GLN A 79 -8.95 -3.93 -12.67
CA GLN A 79 -9.46 -2.56 -12.72
C GLN A 79 -9.37 -1.94 -11.32
N TYR A 80 -8.64 -0.82 -11.22
CA TYR A 80 -8.40 -0.13 -9.97
C TYR A 80 -8.87 1.31 -10.10
N LEU A 81 -10.04 1.59 -9.54
CA LEU A 81 -10.72 2.88 -9.67
C LEU A 81 -9.85 4.09 -9.29
N PRO A 82 -9.02 4.04 -8.22
CA PRO A 82 -8.16 5.17 -7.86
C PRO A 82 -7.19 5.59 -8.97
N SER A 83 -6.64 4.64 -9.71
CA SER A 83 -5.74 4.90 -10.84
C SER A 83 -6.51 5.10 -12.15
N TYR A 84 -7.53 5.97 -12.11
CA TYR A 84 -8.42 6.27 -13.24
C TYR A 84 -9.07 5.02 -13.86
N ASN A 85 -9.31 4.00 -13.03
CA ASN A 85 -9.85 2.71 -13.44
C ASN A 85 -8.96 1.94 -14.44
N ALA A 86 -7.69 2.31 -14.59
CA ALA A 86 -6.72 1.50 -15.31
C ALA A 86 -6.50 0.15 -14.58
N PRO A 87 -6.09 -0.91 -15.29
CA PRO A 87 -5.60 -2.11 -14.64
C PRO A 87 -4.36 -1.80 -13.79
N ALA A 88 -4.37 -2.17 -12.52
CA ALA A 88 -3.21 -2.06 -11.63
C ALA A 88 -2.92 -3.42 -10.98
N SER A 89 -1.64 -3.75 -10.82
CA SER A 89 -1.16 -4.88 -10.03
C SER A 89 -0.33 -4.35 -8.86
N PHE A 90 -0.20 -5.15 -7.80
CA PHE A 90 0.46 -4.74 -6.57
C PHE A 90 1.38 -5.84 -6.05
N ILE A 91 2.49 -5.44 -5.43
CA ILE A 91 3.35 -6.30 -4.64
C ILE A 91 3.61 -5.58 -3.31
N ALA A 92 3.56 -6.31 -2.19
CA ALA A 92 3.95 -5.75 -0.90
C ALA A 92 4.48 -6.82 0.04
N LYS A 93 5.02 -6.36 1.17
CA LYS A 93 5.52 -7.19 2.27
C LYS A 93 5.20 -6.49 3.60
N PRO A 94 5.03 -7.21 4.71
CA PRO A 94 4.83 -6.59 6.00
C PRO A 94 6.13 -5.94 6.49
N ILE A 95 6.02 -4.80 7.14
CA ILE A 95 7.10 -4.15 7.90
C ILE A 95 6.96 -4.61 9.35
N VAL A 96 7.89 -5.46 9.80
CA VAL A 96 7.87 -6.07 11.12
C VAL A 96 8.95 -5.46 12.00
N VAL A 97 8.56 -4.97 13.19
CA VAL A 97 9.45 -4.42 14.21
C VAL A 97 9.14 -5.11 15.54
N ASN A 98 10.17 -5.67 16.19
CA ASN A 98 10.03 -6.40 17.47
C ASN A 98 8.97 -7.52 17.43
N GLY A 99 8.86 -8.22 16.30
CA GLY A 99 7.88 -9.31 16.12
C GLY A 99 6.44 -8.85 15.88
N GLN A 100 6.20 -7.55 15.71
CA GLN A 100 4.89 -6.99 15.40
C GLN A 100 4.90 -6.28 14.04
N THR A 101 3.86 -6.52 13.26
CA THR A 101 3.61 -5.80 12.00
C THR A 101 3.17 -4.39 12.32
N VAL A 102 3.93 -3.40 11.85
CA VAL A 102 3.67 -1.98 12.11
C VAL A 102 3.18 -1.24 10.87
N ALA A 103 3.40 -1.81 9.68
CA ALA A 103 2.95 -1.31 8.40
C ALA A 103 2.95 -2.46 7.38
N ILE A 104 2.21 -2.28 6.29
CA ILE A 104 2.34 -3.03 5.04
C ILE A 104 2.83 -2.07 3.97
#